data_AF-A0AAW6DQ52-F1
#
_entry.id   AF-A0AAW6DQ52-F1
#
_cell.length_a   1.000
_cell.length_b   1.000
_cell.length_c   1.000
_cell.angle_alpha   90.00
_cell.angle_beta   90.00
_cell.angle_gamma   90.00
#
_symmetry.space_group_name_H-M   'P 1'
#
loop_
_entity.id
_entity.type
_entity.pdbx_description
1 polymer ?
#
loop_
_entity_poly.entity_id
_entity_poly.type
_entity_poly.pdbx_seq_one_letter_code
_entity_poly.pdbx_strand_id
1 'polypeptide(L)' 'EYWIVDSDKNRITVYNFESEDTIEYSFSDIVASGIYPELSINFAEWSF' A
#
# COMPACT_ATOMS: atom_id res chain seq x y z
N GLU A 1 -10.08 -1.23 -4.49
CA GLU A 1 -8.99 -1.15 -3.50
C GLU A 1 -8.73 0.31 -3.15
N TYR A 2 -8.50 0.64 -1.88
CA TYR A 2 -8.26 2.01 -1.41
C TYR A 2 -7.04 2.06 -0.49
N TRP A 3 -6.16 3.05 -0.69
CA TRP A 3 -4.85 3.11 -0.04
C TRP A 3 -4.73 4.42 0.76
N ILE A 4 -4.27 4.31 2.00
CA ILE A 4 -3.88 5.45 2.85
C ILE A 4 -2.38 5.35 3.07
N VAL A 5 -1.64 6.40 2.70
CA VAL A 5 -0.18 6.47 2.86
C VAL A 5 0.12 7.54 3.91
N ASP A 6 0.64 7.13 5.07
CA ASP A 6 0.97 7.97 6.21
C ASP A 6 2.49 7.92 6.45
N SER A 7 3.21 8.90 5.92
CA SER A 7 4.67 8.99 6.00
C SER A 7 5.16 9.23 7.43
N ASP A 8 4.41 10.01 8.23
CA ASP A 8 4.76 10.31 9.62
C ASP A 8 4.77 9.04 10.49
N LYS A 9 3.90 8.07 10.15
CA LYS A 9 3.82 6.77 10.84
C LYS A 9 4.59 5.64 10.15
N ASN A 10 5.27 5.91 9.03
CA ASN A 10 5.86 4.88 8.18
C ASN A 10 4.87 3.74 7.87
N ARG A 11 3.65 4.10 7.45
CA ARG A 11 2.55 3.14 7.30
C ARG A 11 1.75 3.35 6.02
N ILE A 12 1.51 2.26 5.30
CA ILE A 12 0.54 2.18 4.21
C ILE A 12 -0.58 1.24 4.64
N THR A 13 -1.83 1.68 4.58
CA THR A 13 -3.01 0.85 4.82
C THR A 13 -3.73 0.62 3.50
N VAL A 14 -3.89 -0.64 3.10
CA VAL A 14 -4.61 -1.05 1.90
C VAL A 14 -5.91 -1.73 2.30
N TYR A 15 -7.03 -1.23 1.79
CA TYR A 15 -8.34 -1.82 1.96
C TYR A 15 -8.82 -2.46 0.65
N ASN A 16 -9.11 -3.76 0.70
CA ASN A 16 -9.72 -4.50 -0.39
C ASN A 16 -11.24 -4.61 -0.15
N PHE A 17 -12.04 -4.00 -1.01
CA PHE A 17 -13.51 -4.03 -0.88
C PHE A 17 -14.13 -5.36 -1.29
N GLU A 18 -13.48 -6.15 -2.15
CA GLU A 18 -14.02 -7.44 -2.61
C GLU A 18 -13.86 -8.52 -1.55
N SER A 19 -12.72 -8.54 -0.86
CA SER A 19 -12.44 -9.49 0.22
C SER A 19 -12.75 -8.95 1.62
N GLU A 20 -13.13 -7.67 1.73
CA GLU A 20 -13.33 -6.93 2.99
C GLU A 20 -12.09 -6.91 3.91
N ASP A 21 -10.90 -7.13 3.34
CA ASP A 21 -9.64 -7.20 4.07
C ASP A 21 -8.97 -5.83 4.20
N THR A 22 -8.25 -5.66 5.31
CA THR A 22 -7.33 -4.53 5.54
C THR A 22 -5.93 -5.07 5.79
N ILE A 23 -4.94 -4.59 5.04
CA ILE A 23 -3.54 -4.96 5.20
C ILE A 23 -2.72 -3.70 5.44
N GLU A 24 -1.78 -3.78 6.37
CA GLU A 24 -0.82 -2.70 6.65
C GLU A 24 0.58 -3.09 6.17
N TYR A 25 1.30 -2.11 5.63
CA TYR A 25 2.67 -2.21 5.16
C TYR A 25 3.50 -1.03 5.68
N SER A 26 4.82 -1.14 5.59
CA SER A 26 5.79 -0.08 5.82
C SER A 26 6.36 0.45 4.49
N PHE A 27 7.09 1.57 4.51
CA PHE A 27 7.70 2.11 3.28
C PHE A 27 8.83 1.24 2.73
N SER A 28 9.37 0.30 3.51
CA SER A 28 10.34 -0.69 3.02
C SER A 28 9.69 -1.84 2.23
N ASP A 29 8.36 -1.95 2.26
CA ASP A 29 7.65 -2.99 1.52
C ASP A 29 7.30 -2.52 0.11
N ILE A 30 7.32 -3.45 -0.84
CA ILE A 30 6.73 -3.25 -2.16
C ILE A 30 5.27 -3.67 -2.06
N VAL A 31 4.36 -2.71 -2.25
CA VAL A 31 2.92 -2.96 -2.12
C VAL A 31 2.35 -3.26 -3.51
N ALA A 32 1.81 -4.47 -3.71
CA ALA A 32 1.16 -4.87 -4.94
C ALA A 32 -0.35 -4.62 -4.88
N SER A 33 -0.95 -4.17 -5.98
CA SER A 33 -2.40 -4.02 -6.06
C SER A 33 -3.09 -5.37 -6.17
N GLY A 34 -4.13 -5.58 -5.36
CA GLY A 34 -4.99 -6.75 -5.43
C GLY A 34 -5.95 -6.76 -6.61
N ILE A 35 -6.17 -5.61 -7.27
CA ILE A 35 -7.10 -5.47 -8.41
C ILE A 35 -6.40 -5.22 -9.75
N TYR A 36 -5.11 -4.86 -9.73
CA TYR A 36 -4.28 -4.66 -10.92
C TYR A 36 -2.99 -5.49 -10.81
N PRO A 37 -2.94 -6.72 -11.37
CA PRO A 37 -1.83 -7.66 -11.16
C PRO A 37 -0.43 -7.15 -11.53
N GLU A 38 -0.34 -6.15 -12.41
CA GLU A 38 0.93 -5.58 -12.89
C GLU A 38 1.32 -4.29 -12.16
N LEU A 39 0.47 -3.80 -11.24
CA LEU A 39 0.73 -2.59 -10.47
C LEU A 39 1.33 -2.95 -9.11
N SER A 40 2.57 -2.52 -8.89
CA SER A 40 3.19 -2.48 -7.57
C SER A 40 3.88 -1.13 -7.36
N ILE A 41 3.92 -0.68 -6.11
CA ILE A 41 4.52 0.60 -5.74
C ILE A 41 5.61 0.34 -4.70
N ASN A 42 6.81 0.85 -5.00
CA ASN A 42 7.92 0.90 -4.06
C ASN A 42 8.00 2.30 -3.44
N PHE A 43 7.51 2.46 -2.20
CA PHE A 43 7.50 3.75 -1.51
C PHE A 43 8.88 4.15 -0.97
N ALA A 44 9.83 3.22 -0.87
CA ALA A 44 11.21 3.52 -0.46
C ALA A 44 11.94 4.45 -1.44
N GLU A 45 11.46 4.52 -2.70
CA GLU A 45 12.02 5.40 -3.74
C GLU A 45 11.46 6.82 -3.70
N TRP A 46 10.47 7.09 -2.84
CA TRP A 46 9.84 8.40 -2.76
C TRP A 46 10.66 9.30 -1.84
N SER A 47 11.15 10.43 -2.37
CA SER A 47 11.70 11.51 -1.56
C SER A 47 10.58 12.51 -1.22
N PHE A 48 10.30 12.70 0.07
CA PHE A 48 9.41 13.75 0.57
C PHE A 48 10.20 14.99 1.01
#